data_AF-A0A2V9GFL4-F1
#
_entry.id   AF-A0A2V9GFL4-F1
#
_cell.length_a   1.000
_cell.length_b   1.000
_cell.length_c   1.000
_cell.angle_alpha   90.00
_cell.angle_beta   90.00
_cell.angle_gamma   90.00
#
_symmetry.space_group_name_H-M   'P 1'
#
loop_
_entity.id
_entity.type
_entity.pdbx_description
1 polymer ?
#
loop_
_entity_poly.entity_id
_entity_poly.type
_entity_poly.pdbx_seq_one_letter_code
_entity_poly.pdbx_strand_id
1 'polypeptide(L)'
;MVETFFGFKKTPFCDSPDPKQLFSSQAWNQAKARLQFLAEHHGVGLLTGEVGAGKSTAARCFTAALNPNLYKVLYLHWTPGSTLDLLRQLALELDLEPAHYRGDLVRQISQAIVRLNQTKKQHPILICDEAQLLCHP
;
A
#
# COMPACT_ATOMS: atom_id res chain seq x y z
N MET A 1 29.49 17.99 -5.40
CA MET A 1 28.20 17.26 -5.43
C MET A 1 28.38 16.05 -6.32
N VAL A 2 27.89 14.89 -5.89
CA VAL A 2 28.00 13.61 -6.61
C VAL A 2 27.36 13.72 -8.00
N GLU A 3 26.29 14.50 -8.12
CA GLU A 3 25.56 14.75 -9.36
C GLU A 3 26.43 15.39 -10.43
N THR A 4 27.17 16.44 -10.08
CA THR A 4 28.05 17.15 -11.03
C THR A 4 29.25 16.31 -11.44
N PHE A 5 29.75 15.48 -10.51
CA PHE A 5 30.90 14.61 -10.78
C PHE A 5 30.56 13.46 -11.75
N PHE A 6 29.35 12.89 -11.64
CA PHE A 6 28.89 11.78 -12.49
C PHE A 6 27.95 12.21 -13.63
N GLY A 7 27.65 13.51 -13.77
CA GLY A 7 26.77 14.03 -14.81
C GLY A 7 25.29 13.65 -14.64
N PHE A 8 24.85 13.35 -13.42
CA PHE A 8 23.44 13.01 -13.17
C PHE A 8 22.55 14.26 -13.20
N LYS A 9 21.38 14.13 -13.85
CA LYS A 9 20.37 15.19 -13.91
C LYS A 9 19.53 15.32 -12.63
N LYS A 10 19.58 14.30 -11.77
CA LYS A 10 18.83 14.18 -10.52
C LYS A 10 19.66 13.38 -9.52
N THR A 11 19.36 13.50 -8.24
CA THR A 11 19.97 12.68 -7.20
C THR A 11 19.72 11.19 -7.51
N PRO A 12 20.77 10.38 -7.70
CA PRO A 12 20.63 8.95 -7.97
C PRO A 12 20.30 8.20 -6.67
N PHE A 13 19.72 7.00 -6.79
CA PHE A 13 19.45 6.08 -5.67
C PHE A 13 18.52 6.62 -4.57
N CYS A 14 17.57 7.49 -4.91
CA CYS A 14 16.54 7.92 -3.95
C CYS A 14 15.64 6.75 -3.51
N ASP A 15 15.19 6.79 -2.25
CA ASP A 15 14.29 5.78 -1.65
C ASP A 15 12.94 5.63 -2.38
N SER A 16 12.57 6.62 -3.18
CA SER A 16 11.37 6.65 -4.01
C SER A 16 11.74 6.94 -5.48
N PRO A 17 12.14 5.91 -6.25
CA PRO A 17 12.48 6.08 -7.66
C PRO A 17 11.23 6.47 -8.47
N ASP A 18 11.44 7.28 -9.52
CA ASP A 18 10.37 7.66 -10.44
C ASP A 18 9.81 6.38 -11.12
N PRO A 19 8.50 6.08 -11.00
CA PRO A 19 7.89 4.90 -11.61
C PRO A 19 8.14 4.78 -13.12
N LYS A 20 8.36 5.91 -13.82
CA LYS A 20 8.66 5.96 -15.26
C LYS A 20 10.09 5.54 -15.60
N GLN A 21 10.98 5.54 -14.61
CA GLN A 21 12.40 5.20 -14.75
C GLN A 21 12.69 3.76 -14.36
N LEU A 22 11.68 2.99 -13.96
CA LEU A 22 11.84 1.59 -13.58
C LEU A 22 12.10 0.70 -14.79
N PHE A 23 13.02 -0.24 -14.60
CA PHE A 23 13.32 -1.26 -15.59
C PHE A 23 12.08 -2.15 -15.82
N SER A 24 11.51 -2.06 -17.01
CA SER A 24 10.27 -2.76 -17.39
C SER A 24 10.51 -4.23 -17.72
N SER A 25 10.93 -5.01 -16.72
CA SER A 25 11.13 -6.45 -16.85
C SER A 25 9.81 -7.19 -17.11
N GLN A 26 9.89 -8.41 -17.63
CA GLN A 26 8.69 -9.24 -17.81
C GLN A 26 7.98 -9.51 -16.47
N ALA A 27 8.75 -9.77 -15.41
CA ALA A 27 8.21 -9.98 -14.06
C ALA A 27 7.50 -8.72 -13.54
N TRP A 28 8.06 -7.53 -13.79
CA TRP A 28 7.43 -6.26 -13.43
C TRP A 28 6.08 -6.08 -14.13
N ASN A 29 6.02 -6.32 -15.43
CA ASN A 29 4.78 -6.20 -16.21
C ASN A 29 3.71 -7.19 -15.71
N GLN A 30 4.10 -8.41 -15.36
CA GLN A 30 3.20 -9.40 -14.77
C GLN A 30 2.69 -8.97 -13.38
N ALA A 31 3.57 -8.49 -12.51
CA ALA A 31 3.18 -8.02 -11.17
C ALA A 31 2.20 -6.85 -11.27
N LYS A 32 2.49 -5.85 -12.12
CA LYS A 32 1.60 -4.72 -12.38
C LYS A 32 0.22 -5.18 -12.88
N ALA A 33 0.18 -6.07 -13.87
CA ALA A 33 -1.07 -6.58 -14.43
C ALA A 33 -1.91 -7.34 -13.38
N ARG A 34 -1.27 -8.14 -12.52
CA ARG A 34 -1.94 -8.89 -11.45
C ARG A 34 -2.46 -7.97 -10.35
N LEU A 35 -1.69 -6.96 -9.95
CA LEU A 35 -2.14 -5.96 -8.96
C LEU A 35 -3.34 -5.16 -9.50
N GLN A 36 -3.29 -4.75 -10.77
CA GLN A 36 -4.41 -4.10 -11.45
C GLN A 36 -5.65 -4.99 -11.46
N PHE A 37 -5.50 -6.27 -11.82
CA PHE A 37 -6.59 -7.24 -11.80
C PHE A 37 -7.22 -7.38 -10.41
N LEU A 38 -6.41 -7.46 -9.35
CA LEU A 38 -6.90 -7.54 -7.97
C LEU A 38 -7.69 -6.28 -7.56
N ALA A 39 -7.25 -5.10 -8.00
CA ALA A 39 -7.93 -3.83 -7.75
C ALA A 39 -9.33 -3.80 -8.38
N GLU A 40 -9.45 -4.30 -9.60
CA GLU A 40 -10.70 -4.32 -10.38
C GLU A 40 -11.68 -5.38 -9.89
N HIS A 41 -11.19 -6.51 -9.37
CA HIS A 41 -12.01 -7.64 -8.94
C HIS A 41 -12.22 -7.70 -7.41
N HIS A 42 -11.74 -6.70 -6.67
CA HIS A 42 -11.78 -6.65 -5.20
C HIS A 42 -11.20 -7.92 -4.55
N GLY A 43 -10.11 -8.43 -5.13
CA GLY A 43 -9.45 -9.66 -4.71
C GLY A 43 -8.39 -9.44 -3.63
N VAL A 44 -7.94 -10.54 -3.03
CA VAL A 44 -6.78 -10.57 -2.13
C VAL A 44 -5.61 -11.21 -2.86
N GLY A 45 -4.41 -10.67 -2.69
CA GLY A 45 -3.19 -11.22 -3.29
C GLY A 45 -1.99 -11.08 -2.37
N LEU A 46 -1.00 -11.93 -2.60
CA LEU A 46 0.28 -11.91 -1.92
C LEU A 46 1.39 -11.66 -2.95
N LEU A 47 2.15 -10.59 -2.75
CA LEU A 47 3.33 -10.29 -3.57
C LEU A 47 4.57 -10.86 -2.90
N THR A 48 5.13 -11.91 -3.48
CA THR A 48 6.34 -12.58 -2.98
C THR A 48 7.55 -12.31 -3.88
N GLY A 49 8.73 -12.55 -3.33
CA GLY A 49 10.01 -12.32 -3.99
C GLY A 49 11.12 -12.13 -2.97
N GLU A 50 12.37 -12.28 -3.41
CA GLU A 50 13.54 -12.13 -2.56
C GLU A 50 13.69 -10.70 -2.02
N VAL A 51 14.55 -10.54 -1.00
CA VAL A 51 14.93 -9.21 -0.50
C VAL A 51 15.60 -8.44 -1.64
N GLY A 52 15.19 -7.18 -1.85
CA GLY A 52 15.69 -6.38 -2.98
C GLY A 52 15.03 -6.66 -4.34
N ALA A 53 14.07 -7.60 -4.44
CA ALA A 53 13.36 -7.88 -5.69
C ALA A 53 12.36 -6.77 -6.13
N GLY A 54 12.28 -5.65 -5.40
CA GLY A 54 11.44 -4.51 -5.76
C GLY A 54 9.96 -4.65 -5.37
N LYS A 55 9.61 -5.49 -4.40
CA LYS A 55 8.22 -5.70 -3.94
C LYS A 55 7.56 -4.41 -3.46
N SER A 56 8.19 -3.70 -2.52
CA SER A 56 7.69 -2.43 -2.00
C SER A 56 7.66 -1.36 -3.10
N THR A 57 8.62 -1.37 -4.02
CA THR A 57 8.62 -0.51 -5.21
C THR A 57 7.41 -0.79 -6.11
N ALA A 58 7.07 -2.07 -6.33
CA ALA A 58 5.90 -2.47 -7.10
C ALA A 58 4.60 -2.02 -6.43
N ALA A 59 4.47 -2.22 -5.12
CA ALA A 59 3.32 -1.76 -4.35
C ALA A 59 3.14 -0.23 -4.44
N ARG A 60 4.22 0.54 -4.22
CA ARG A 60 4.19 2.02 -4.29
C ARG A 60 3.89 2.54 -5.70
N CYS A 61 4.45 1.92 -6.73
CA CYS A 61 4.18 2.33 -8.12
C CYS A 61 2.75 2.00 -8.52
N PHE A 62 2.22 0.87 -8.06
CA PHE A 62 0.83 0.49 -8.27
C PHE A 62 -0.10 1.50 -7.60
N THR A 63 0.11 1.84 -6.33
CA THR A 63 -0.75 2.82 -5.62
C THR A 63 -0.69 4.21 -6.23
N ALA A 64 0.49 4.65 -6.65
CA ALA A 64 0.66 5.94 -7.32
C ALA A 64 -0.05 6.02 -8.68
N ALA A 65 -0.34 4.88 -9.32
CA ALA A 65 -1.05 4.82 -10.59
C ALA A 65 -2.58 4.74 -10.43
N LEU A 66 -3.09 4.50 -9.22
CA LEU A 66 -4.54 4.40 -8.97
C LEU A 66 -5.20 5.79 -9.00
N ASN A 67 -6.43 5.82 -9.51
CA ASN A 67 -7.22 7.04 -9.50
C ASN A 67 -7.72 7.34 -8.07
N PRO A 68 -7.31 8.45 -7.43
CA PRO A 68 -7.67 8.76 -6.04
C PRO A 68 -9.17 9.06 -5.85
N ASN A 69 -9.90 9.35 -6.93
CA ASN A 69 -11.36 9.51 -6.87
C ASN A 69 -12.09 8.17 -6.82
N LEU A 70 -11.48 7.09 -7.34
CA LEU A 70 -12.05 5.74 -7.38
C LEU A 70 -11.52 4.85 -6.25
N TYR A 71 -10.28 5.06 -5.80
CA TYR A 71 -9.63 4.20 -4.82
C TYR A 71 -9.13 5.00 -3.62
N LYS A 72 -9.41 4.49 -2.41
CA LYS A 72 -8.79 4.97 -1.17
C LYS A 72 -7.71 3.97 -0.78
N VAL A 73 -6.45 4.33 -0.97
CA VAL A 73 -5.31 3.49 -0.57
C VAL A 73 -5.08 3.64 0.94
N LEU A 74 -5.01 2.51 1.64
CA LEU A 74 -4.65 2.41 3.05
C LEU A 74 -3.31 1.66 3.08
N TYR A 75 -2.20 2.37 3.25
CA TYR A 75 -0.86 1.78 3.14
C TYR A 75 -0.25 1.60 4.52
N LEU A 76 -0.20 0.36 4.99
CA LEU A 76 0.40 0.00 6.27
C LEU A 76 1.79 -0.59 6.03
N HIS A 77 2.81 0.09 6.55
CA HIS A 77 4.13 -0.52 6.73
C HIS A 77 4.08 -1.27 8.06
N TRP A 78 4.03 -2.60 8.01
CA TRP A 78 3.86 -3.37 9.23
C TRP A 78 5.09 -3.23 10.12
N THR A 79 4.84 -2.82 11.36
CA THR A 79 5.84 -2.76 12.43
C THR A 79 5.39 -3.75 13.50
N PRO A 80 6.29 -4.54 14.10
CA PRO A 80 5.92 -5.49 15.16
C PRO A 80 5.11 -4.80 16.26
N GLY A 81 3.92 -5.34 16.56
CA GLY A 81 2.97 -4.72 17.47
C GLY A 81 1.75 -5.61 17.72
N SER A 82 0.84 -5.14 18.57
CA SER A 82 -0.39 -5.89 18.88
C SER A 82 -1.40 -5.80 17.73
N THR A 83 -2.34 -6.73 17.66
CA THR A 83 -3.49 -6.63 16.74
C THR A 83 -4.29 -5.35 16.94
N LEU A 84 -4.27 -4.79 18.16
CA LEU A 84 -4.97 -3.55 18.46
C LEU A 84 -4.27 -2.34 17.82
N ASP A 85 -2.93 -2.34 17.78
CA ASP A 85 -2.15 -1.31 17.11
C ASP A 85 -2.40 -1.31 15.59
N LEU A 86 -2.51 -2.50 14.98
CA LEU A 86 -2.92 -2.63 13.57
C LEU A 86 -4.27 -1.96 13.31
N LEU A 87 -5.27 -2.24 14.15
CA LEU A 87 -6.60 -1.67 14.01
C LEU A 87 -6.59 -0.15 14.21
N ARG A 88 -5.78 0.36 15.14
CA ARG A 88 -5.63 1.80 15.35
C ARG A 88 -4.97 2.48 14.14
N GLN A 89 -3.90 1.89 13.59
CA GLN A 89 -3.26 2.39 12.38
C GLN A 89 -4.24 2.41 11.20
N LEU A 90 -5.01 1.35 11.02
CA LEU A 90 -6.03 1.29 9.97
C LEU A 90 -7.12 2.36 10.14
N ALA A 91 -7.54 2.63 11.38
CA ALA A 91 -8.49 3.71 11.66
C ALA A 91 -7.90 5.10 11.34
N LEU A 92 -6.63 5.32 11.66
CA LEU A 92 -5.93 6.57 11.31
C LEU A 92 -5.80 6.76 9.79
N GLU A 93 -5.46 5.71 9.03
CA GLU A 93 -5.42 5.75 7.56
C GLU A 93 -6.79 6.02 6.92
N LEU A 94 -7.87 5.67 7.63
CA LEU A 94 -9.25 5.99 7.27
C LEU A 94 -9.70 7.39 7.70
N ASP A 95 -8.79 8.21 8.23
CA ASP A 95 -9.06 9.55 8.77
C ASP A 95 -10.05 9.54 9.95
N LEU A 96 -9.98 8.50 10.80
CA LEU A 96 -10.83 8.33 11.98
C LEU A 96 -10.03 8.51 13.28
N GLU A 97 -10.70 9.03 14.32
CA GLU A 97 -10.18 8.95 15.69
C GLU A 97 -10.43 7.55 16.27
N PRO A 98 -9.39 6.76 16.61
CA PRO A 98 -9.58 5.37 17.02
C PRO A 98 -10.34 5.23 18.34
N ALA A 99 -11.40 4.43 18.34
CA ALA A 99 -12.10 4.07 19.57
C ALA A 99 -11.18 3.33 20.57
N HIS A 100 -11.44 3.52 21.86
CA HIS A 100 -10.65 2.92 22.93
C HIS A 100 -10.79 1.39 23.02
N TYR A 101 -12.00 0.88 22.83
CA TYR A 101 -12.30 -0.54 22.92
C TYR A 101 -12.22 -1.21 21.54
N ARG A 102 -11.62 -2.41 21.50
CA ARG A 102 -11.46 -3.20 20.27
C ARG A 102 -12.77 -3.41 19.51
N GLY A 103 -13.86 -3.73 20.22
CA GLY A 103 -15.16 -3.98 19.60
C GLY A 103 -15.72 -2.75 18.88
N ASP A 104 -15.58 -1.57 19.50
CA ASP A 104 -16.00 -0.31 18.90
C ASP A 104 -15.11 0.10 17.74
N LEU A 105 -13.79 -0.13 17.85
CA LEU A 105 -12.82 0.17 16.79
C LEU A 105 -13.09 -0.66 15.53
N VAL A 106 -13.34 -1.97 15.66
CA VAL A 106 -13.70 -2.83 14.53
C VAL A 106 -15.01 -2.36 13.87
N ARG A 107 -16.02 -2.01 14.68
CA ARG A 107 -17.30 -1.49 14.18
C ARG A 107 -17.11 -0.16 13.44
N GLN A 108 -16.28 0.73 13.97
CA GLN A 108 -15.95 2.03 13.40
C GLN A 108 -15.27 1.89 12.03
N ILE A 109 -14.26 1.02 11.92
CA ILE A 109 -13.56 0.73 10.66
C ILE A 109 -14.53 0.16 9.62
N SER A 110 -15.33 -0.84 10.01
CA SER A 110 -16.32 -1.45 9.11
C SER A 110 -17.32 -0.42 8.57
N GLN A 111 -17.85 0.44 9.44
CA GLN A 111 -18.75 1.51 9.04
C GLN A 111 -18.09 2.53 8.09
N ALA A 112 -16.82 2.87 8.31
CA ALA A 112 -16.08 3.78 7.43
C ALA A 112 -15.88 3.18 6.04
N ILE A 113 -15.52 1.89 5.95
CA ILE A 113 -15.39 1.15 4.68
C ILE A 113 -16.71 1.14 3.91
N VAL A 114 -17.82 0.83 4.58
CA VAL A 114 -19.16 0.85 3.97
C VAL A 114 -19.52 2.25 3.47
N ARG A 115 -19.23 3.30 4.26
CA ARG A 115 -19.47 4.69 3.86
C ARG A 115 -18.67 5.09 2.63
N LEU A 116 -17.38 4.72 2.54
CA LEU A 116 -16.56 5.00 1.36
C LEU A 116 -17.17 4.44 0.08
N ASN A 117 -17.65 3.20 0.15
CA ASN A 117 -18.28 2.52 -0.97
C ASN A 117 -19.64 3.14 -1.35
N GLN A 118 -20.50 3.39 -0.37
CA GLN A 118 -21.88 3.86 -0.61
C GLN A 118 -21.96 5.35 -1.00
N THR A 119 -21.17 6.21 -0.34
CA THR A 119 -21.31 7.67 -0.50
C THR A 119 -20.39 8.23 -1.57
N LYS A 120 -19.13 7.78 -1.60
CA LYS A 120 -18.10 8.32 -2.50
C LYS A 120 -17.86 7.41 -3.71
N LYS A 121 -18.45 6.21 -3.75
CA LYS A 121 -18.10 5.16 -4.72
C LYS A 121 -16.59 4.91 -4.78
N GLN A 122 -15.93 5.05 -3.63
CA GLN A 122 -14.51 4.81 -3.47
C GLN A 122 -14.29 3.39 -2.96
N HIS A 123 -13.39 2.67 -3.61
CA HIS A 123 -13.00 1.32 -3.27
C HIS A 123 -11.74 1.37 -2.38
N PRO A 124 -11.85 1.02 -1.09
CA PRO A 124 -10.67 0.96 -0.24
C PRO A 124 -9.77 -0.21 -0.64
N ILE A 125 -8.47 0.04 -0.73
CA ILE A 125 -7.43 -0.98 -0.95
C ILE A 125 -6.47 -0.92 0.21
N LEU A 126 -6.38 -2.03 0.95
CA LEU A 126 -5.41 -2.20 2.03
C LEU A 126 -4.14 -2.84 1.48
N ILE A 127 -3.00 -2.19 1.69
CA ILE A 127 -1.69 -2.75 1.41
C ILE A 127 -0.94 -2.90 2.72
N CYS A 128 -0.51 -4.13 3.01
CA CYS A 128 0.36 -4.44 4.13
C CYS A 128 1.76 -4.75 3.59
N ASP A 129 2.68 -3.79 3.73
CA ASP A 129 4.09 -3.98 3.44
C ASP A 129 4.79 -4.64 4.64
N GLU A 130 5.86 -5.39 4.41
CA GLU A 130 6.55 -6.18 5.44
C GLU A 130 5.62 -7.16 6.21
N ALA A 131 4.59 -7.69 5.52
CA ALA A 131 3.58 -8.57 6.10
C ALA A 131 4.14 -9.85 6.74
N GLN A 132 5.35 -10.28 6.39
CA GLN A 132 6.02 -11.40 7.05
C GLN A 132 6.36 -11.13 8.54
N LEU A 133 6.33 -9.86 8.98
CA LEU A 133 6.47 -9.51 10.39
C LEU A 133 5.15 -9.63 11.16
N LEU A 134 4.02 -9.96 10.50
CA LEU A 134 2.74 -10.22 11.17
C LEU A 134 2.93 -11.42 12.11
N CYS A 135 2.50 -11.27 13.36
CA CYS A 135 2.63 -12.33 14.34
C CYS A 135 1.92 -13.59 13.83
N HIS A 136 2.64 -14.70 13.81
CA HIS A 136 2.05 -16.01 13.59
C HIS A 136 1.20 -16.37 14.82
N PRO A 137 -0.03 -16.89 14.66
CA PRO A 137 -0.79 -17.46 15.76
C PRO A 137 -0.05 -18.64 16.40
#